data_AF-A0A843IJB1-F1
#
_entry.id   AF-A0A843IJB1-F1
#
_cell.length_a   1.000
_cell.length_b   1.000
_cell.length_c   1.000
_cell.angle_alpha   90.00
_cell.angle_beta   90.00
_cell.angle_gamma   90.00
#
_symmetry.space_group_name_H-M   'P 1'
#
loop_
_entity.id
_entity.type
_entity.pdbx_description
1 polymer ?
#
loop_
_entity_poly.entity_id
_entity_poly.type
_entity_poly.pdbx_seq_one_letter_code
_entity_poly.pdbx_strand_id
1 'polypeptide(L)'
;MFSISSASAGIFNSLLGDQSPVDEENDIELDNVTFRTYAIDAIDTQEYLADFKSEPETYNNNDTINWMENLEGYVIIPSKEGDFLVMNASYASDLPVVEDKLDAITFNKISCKITEAHSIGKGMVDLLLVEDVKLVGTETKHLL
;
A
#
# COMPACT_ATOMS: atom_id res chain seq x y z
N MET A 1 -11.62 -10.01 -23.69
CA MET A 1 -11.62 -8.54 -23.58
C MET A 1 -11.99 -8.24 -22.13
N PHE A 2 -10.99 -8.15 -21.25
CA PHE A 2 -11.23 -7.88 -19.83
C PHE A 2 -11.01 -6.40 -19.59
N SER A 3 -12.07 -5.72 -19.21
CA SER A 3 -12.05 -4.33 -18.79
C SER A 3 -11.39 -4.29 -17.41
N ILE A 4 -10.20 -3.73 -17.34
CA ILE A 4 -9.48 -3.48 -16.10
C ILE A 4 -10.12 -2.21 -15.52
N SER A 5 -11.03 -2.40 -14.56
CA SER A 5 -11.70 -1.33 -13.84
C SER A 5 -10.64 -0.56 -13.03
N SER A 6 -10.50 0.72 -13.36
CA SER A 6 -9.57 1.74 -12.88
C SER A 6 -9.75 2.16 -11.41
N ALA A 7 -9.75 1.21 -10.47
CA ALA A 7 -9.98 1.54 -9.06
C ALA A 7 -8.77 2.19 -8.36
N SER A 8 -7.54 1.77 -8.64
CA SER A 8 -6.32 2.37 -8.05
C SER A 8 -6.04 3.77 -8.59
N ALA A 9 -6.23 3.99 -9.90
CA ALA A 9 -6.17 5.32 -10.51
C ALA A 9 -7.26 6.27 -9.97
N GLY A 10 -8.36 5.74 -9.42
CA GLY A 10 -9.51 6.52 -8.98
C GLY A 10 -9.28 7.28 -7.67
N ILE A 11 -8.46 6.75 -6.75
CA ILE A 11 -8.17 7.43 -5.47
C ILE A 11 -7.19 8.58 -5.70
N PHE A 12 -6.16 8.35 -6.52
CA PHE A 12 -5.20 9.39 -6.91
C PHE A 12 -5.82 10.49 -7.80
N ASN A 13 -6.58 10.16 -8.86
CA ASN A 13 -7.25 11.19 -9.66
C ASN A 13 -8.34 11.95 -8.89
N SER A 14 -9.02 11.31 -7.93
CA SER A 14 -10.03 11.98 -7.10
C SER A 14 -9.43 12.89 -6.04
N LEU A 15 -8.20 12.65 -5.60
CA LEU A 15 -7.51 13.46 -4.58
C LEU A 15 -6.67 14.59 -5.19
N LEU A 16 -6.08 14.39 -6.38
CA LEU A 16 -5.13 15.35 -6.98
C LEU A 16 -5.72 16.26 -8.08
N GLY A 17 -6.94 15.99 -8.53
CA GLY A 17 -7.57 16.76 -9.62
C GLY A 17 -6.94 16.46 -10.99
N ASP A 18 -7.74 16.61 -12.04
CA ASP A 18 -7.48 16.16 -13.43
C ASP A 18 -6.36 16.94 -14.19
N GLN A 19 -5.44 17.56 -13.46
CA GLN A 19 -4.34 18.38 -13.98
C GLN A 19 -3.12 18.24 -13.05
N SER A 20 -2.36 17.15 -13.15
CA SER A 20 -0.96 17.20 -12.69
C SER A 20 -0.04 16.66 -13.77
N PRO A 21 0.98 17.43 -14.18
CA PRO A 21 2.02 16.94 -15.06
C PRO A 21 2.80 15.84 -14.33
N VAL A 22 3.14 14.81 -15.09
CA VAL A 22 4.10 13.78 -14.69
C VAL A 22 5.45 14.50 -14.54
N ASP A 23 5.79 14.95 -13.34
CA ASP A 23 7.12 15.45 -12.98
C ASP A 23 7.49 14.95 -11.58
N GLU A 24 8.54 14.13 -11.59
CA GLU A 24 9.57 13.80 -10.60
C GLU A 24 9.44 14.47 -9.20
N GLU A 25 9.41 13.62 -8.15
CA GLU A 25 9.30 13.91 -6.70
C GLU A 25 7.88 14.26 -6.18
N ASN A 26 7.08 13.23 -5.87
CA ASN A 26 5.78 13.35 -5.21
C ASN A 26 5.90 13.29 -3.68
N ASP A 27 6.38 14.37 -3.06
CA ASP A 27 6.17 14.65 -1.64
C ASP A 27 4.69 14.95 -1.40
N ILE A 28 3.87 13.90 -1.33
CA ILE A 28 2.44 14.00 -1.03
C ILE A 28 2.26 13.81 0.47
N GLU A 29 2.24 14.93 1.20
CA GLU A 29 1.84 14.91 2.60
C GLU A 29 0.31 15.02 2.72
N LEU A 30 -0.34 13.92 3.06
CA LEU A 30 -1.78 13.88 3.35
C LEU A 30 -2.04 13.33 4.76
N ASP A 31 -2.61 14.17 5.62
CA ASP A 31 -2.91 13.80 7.00
C ASP A 31 -4.29 13.15 7.17
N ASN A 32 -4.40 12.25 8.15
CA ASN A 32 -5.65 11.59 8.55
C ASN A 32 -6.36 10.82 7.42
N VAL A 33 -5.59 10.26 6.50
CA VAL A 33 -6.10 9.37 5.46
C VAL A 33 -6.48 8.04 6.09
N THR A 34 -7.59 7.46 5.63
CA THR A 34 -8.11 6.20 6.17
C THR A 34 -8.02 5.10 5.12
N PHE A 35 -7.44 3.96 5.51
CA PHE A 35 -7.35 2.75 4.68
C PHE A 35 -8.02 1.56 5.36
N ARG A 36 -8.37 0.56 4.55
CA ARG A 36 -8.71 -0.78 5.03
C ARG A 36 -7.59 -1.72 4.65
N THR A 37 -6.75 -2.09 5.59
CA THR A 37 -5.72 -3.10 5.38
C THR A 37 -6.23 -4.49 5.70
N TYR A 38 -5.71 -5.52 5.05
CA TYR A 38 -5.99 -6.89 5.46
C TYR A 38 -5.40 -7.13 6.85
N ALA A 39 -6.12 -7.85 7.71
CA ALA A 39 -5.66 -8.21 9.06
C ALA A 39 -4.73 -9.43 9.01
N ILE A 40 -3.63 -9.31 8.25
CA ILE A 40 -2.66 -10.37 7.99
C ILE A 40 -1.27 -9.97 8.49
N ASP A 41 -0.36 -10.93 8.55
CA ASP A 41 1.05 -10.65 8.83
C ASP A 41 1.63 -9.71 7.76
N ALA A 42 2.42 -8.73 8.23
CA ALA A 42 3.10 -7.80 7.36
C ALA A 42 4.31 -8.47 6.69
N ILE A 43 4.61 -8.04 5.47
CA ILE A 43 5.72 -8.56 4.67
C ILE A 43 6.93 -7.63 4.83
N ASP A 44 8.12 -8.18 5.06
CA ASP A 44 9.33 -7.37 5.12
C ASP A 44 9.60 -6.68 3.77
N THR A 45 9.98 -5.41 3.78
CA THR A 45 10.25 -4.66 2.53
C THR A 45 11.36 -5.29 1.70
N GLN A 46 12.36 -5.91 2.32
CA GLN A 46 13.48 -6.55 1.62
C GLN A 46 13.06 -7.90 1.02
N GLU A 47 12.18 -8.65 1.68
CA GLU A 47 11.57 -9.85 1.11
C GLU A 47 10.76 -9.48 -0.14
N TYR A 48 9.90 -8.48 -0.03
CA TYR A 48 9.10 -8.01 -1.15
C TYR A 48 9.95 -7.43 -2.30
N LEU A 49 11.04 -6.75 -1.99
CA LEU A 49 12.00 -6.24 -2.97
C LEU A 49 12.70 -7.37 -3.75
N ALA A 50 13.00 -8.48 -3.09
CA ALA A 50 13.61 -9.64 -3.76
C ALA A 50 12.67 -10.22 -4.82
N ASP A 51 11.38 -10.32 -4.50
CA ASP A 51 10.35 -10.74 -5.46
C ASP A 51 10.24 -9.75 -6.63
N PHE A 52 10.26 -8.44 -6.35
CA PHE A 52 10.26 -7.39 -7.38
C PHE A 52 11.42 -7.50 -8.37
N LYS A 53 12.63 -7.69 -7.85
CA LYS A 53 13.83 -7.85 -8.68
C LYS A 53 13.81 -9.10 -9.55
N SER A 54 12.97 -10.09 -9.22
CA SER A 54 12.81 -11.31 -10.01
C SER A 54 11.93 -11.12 -11.26
N GLU A 55 11.12 -10.06 -11.31
CA GLU A 55 10.21 -9.74 -12.43
C GLU A 55 10.49 -8.35 -13.05
N PRO A 56 11.66 -8.14 -13.68
CA PRO A 56 12.06 -6.83 -14.21
C PRO A 56 11.19 -6.33 -15.38
N GLU A 57 10.44 -7.23 -16.02
CA GLU A 57 9.46 -6.84 -17.03
C GLU A 57 8.18 -6.27 -16.42
N THR A 58 7.83 -6.65 -15.19
CA THR A 58 6.64 -6.18 -14.48
C THR A 58 6.97 -4.92 -13.68
N TYR A 59 8.05 -4.97 -12.91
CA TYR A 59 8.50 -3.93 -12.00
C TYR A 59 9.76 -3.27 -12.56
N ASN A 60 9.60 -2.11 -13.20
CA ASN A 60 10.66 -1.47 -13.99
C ASN A 60 10.93 -0.02 -13.57
N ASN A 61 10.58 0.35 -12.34
CA ASN A 61 10.90 1.65 -11.78
C ASN A 61 12.12 1.57 -10.86
N ASN A 62 13.28 2.01 -11.39
CA ASN A 62 14.54 2.01 -10.64
C ASN A 62 14.49 2.95 -9.43
N ASP A 63 13.72 4.04 -9.47
CA ASP A 63 13.65 5.00 -8.38
C ASP A 63 12.93 4.37 -7.18
N THR A 64 11.84 3.66 -7.42
CA THR A 64 11.12 2.90 -6.39
C THR A 64 11.94 1.74 -5.84
N ILE A 65 12.73 1.06 -6.68
CA ILE A 65 13.66 0.02 -6.23
C ILE A 65 14.71 0.62 -5.29
N ASN A 66 15.36 1.71 -5.69
CA ASN A 66 16.37 2.39 -4.88
C ASN A 66 15.77 2.91 -3.57
N TRP A 67 14.54 3.42 -3.62
CA TRP A 67 13.81 3.85 -2.43
C TRP A 67 13.60 2.69 -1.46
N MET A 68 13.06 1.55 -1.93
CA MET A 68 12.85 0.35 -1.11
C MET A 68 14.13 -0.22 -0.50
N GLU A 69 15.27 -0.12 -1.18
CA GLU A 69 16.58 -0.55 -0.66
C GLU A 69 16.98 0.20 0.62
N ASN A 70 16.44 1.40 0.85
CA ASN A 70 16.76 2.22 2.03
C ASN A 70 15.75 2.06 3.18
N LEU A 71 14.75 1.19 3.05
CA LEU A 71 13.66 1.02 4.01
C LEU A 71 13.90 -0.13 5.01
N GLU A 72 15.06 -0.14 5.66
CA GLU A 72 15.34 -1.12 6.73
C GLU A 72 14.40 -0.90 7.92
N GLY A 73 13.76 -1.97 8.40
CA GLY A 73 12.80 -1.91 9.52
C GLY A 73 11.39 -1.43 9.13
N TYR A 74 11.09 -1.33 7.83
CA TYR A 74 9.75 -1.11 7.31
C TYR A 74 9.15 -2.42 6.80
N VAL A 75 7.82 -2.46 6.76
CA VAL A 75 7.02 -3.59 6.29
C VAL A 75 5.92 -3.12 5.37
N ILE A 76 5.36 -4.05 4.62
CA ILE A 76 4.32 -3.83 3.62
C ILE A 76 3.05 -4.57 4.03
N ILE A 77 1.91 -3.86 3.96
CA ILE A 77 0.59 -4.44 4.15
C ILE A 77 -0.31 -4.03 2.98
N PRO A 78 -0.95 -4.99 2.29
CA PRO A 78 -1.91 -4.67 1.23
C PRO A 78 -3.15 -3.96 1.80
N SER A 79 -3.63 -2.95 1.07
CA SER A 79 -4.93 -2.34 1.29
C SER A 79 -6.00 -3.03 0.44
N LYS A 80 -7.25 -2.93 0.88
CA LYS A 80 -8.43 -3.35 0.12
C LYS A 80 -8.65 -2.50 -1.13
N GLU A 81 -8.18 -1.25 -1.06
CA GLU A 81 -8.24 -0.27 -2.14
C GLU A 81 -7.31 -0.61 -3.32
N GLY A 82 -6.38 -1.55 -3.10
CA GLY A 82 -5.47 -2.03 -4.12
C GLY A 82 -4.13 -1.29 -4.10
N ASP A 83 -3.79 -0.66 -2.98
CA ASP A 83 -2.50 -0.01 -2.67
C ASP A 83 -1.66 -0.90 -1.75
N PHE A 84 -0.35 -0.68 -1.71
CA PHE A 84 0.53 -1.30 -0.71
C PHE A 84 0.98 -0.24 0.28
N LEU A 85 0.61 -0.40 1.55
CA LEU A 85 1.03 0.52 2.61
C LEU A 85 2.37 0.07 3.15
N VAL A 86 3.36 0.96 3.05
CA VAL A 86 4.70 0.79 3.60
C VAL A 86 4.78 1.58 4.91
N MET A 87 5.07 0.91 6.01
CA MET A 87 5.13 1.54 7.33
C MET A 87 6.23 0.93 8.18
N ASN A 88 6.69 1.65 9.20
CA ASN A 88 7.65 1.08 10.15
C ASN A 88 7.06 -0.16 10.82
N ALA A 89 7.88 -1.20 11.02
CA ALA A 89 7.45 -2.46 11.64
C ALA A 89 6.79 -2.28 13.02
N SER A 90 7.19 -1.24 13.77
CA SER A 90 6.57 -0.92 15.07
C SER A 90 5.09 -0.57 14.93
N TYR A 91 4.70 0.20 13.92
CA TYR A 91 3.30 0.53 13.66
C TYR A 91 2.49 -0.69 13.24
N ALA A 92 3.07 -1.57 12.41
CA ALA A 92 2.41 -2.80 12.00
C ALA A 92 2.19 -3.76 13.18
N SER A 93 3.09 -3.78 14.15
CA SER A 93 2.98 -4.65 15.34
C SER A 93 1.77 -4.31 16.24
N ASP A 94 1.23 -3.10 16.13
CA ASP A 94 0.02 -2.68 16.85
C ASP A 94 -1.28 -3.08 16.12
N LEU A 95 -1.19 -3.59 14.88
CA LEU A 95 -2.33 -4.00 14.09
C LEU A 95 -2.69 -5.47 14.38
N PRO A 96 -3.97 -5.80 14.65
CA PRO A 96 -4.39 -7.18 14.84
C PRO A 96 -4.14 -8.02 13.59
N VAL A 97 -3.49 -9.17 13.77
CA VAL A 97 -3.41 -10.24 12.77
C VAL A 97 -4.45 -11.30 13.11
N VAL A 98 -5.22 -11.71 12.12
CA VAL A 98 -6.27 -12.71 12.24
C VAL A 98 -5.95 -13.83 11.26
N GLU A 99 -5.88 -15.06 11.76
CA GLU A 99 -5.73 -16.23 10.89
C GLU A 99 -6.92 -16.32 9.92
N ASP A 100 -6.59 -16.39 8.63
CA ASP A 100 -7.59 -16.48 7.56
C ASP A 100 -8.50 -17.69 7.79
N LYS A 101 -9.81 -17.42 7.83
CA LYS A 101 -10.84 -18.45 7.74
C LYS A 101 -11.31 -18.53 6.30
N LEU A 102 -11.50 -19.74 5.79
CA LEU A 102 -11.93 -19.96 4.40
C LEU A 102 -13.23 -19.21 4.04
N ASP A 103 -14.05 -18.84 5.03
CA ASP A 103 -15.35 -18.18 4.87
C ASP A 103 -15.38 -16.71 5.32
N ALA A 104 -14.24 -16.11 5.71
CA ALA A 104 -14.22 -14.74 6.21
C ALA A 104 -12.91 -14.01 5.93
N ILE A 105 -13.02 -12.74 5.52
CA ILE A 105 -11.90 -11.82 5.38
C ILE A 105 -12.03 -10.73 6.44
N THR A 106 -10.99 -10.54 7.25
CA THR A 106 -10.93 -9.46 8.23
C THR A 106 -10.04 -8.32 7.74
N PHE A 107 -10.51 -7.10 7.93
CA PHE A 107 -9.78 -5.88 7.61
C PHE A 107 -9.60 -5.02 8.86
N ASN A 108 -8.41 -4.43 8.98
CA ASN A 108 -8.12 -3.35 9.91
C ASN A 108 -8.42 -2.03 9.21
N LYS A 109 -9.30 -1.23 9.79
CA LYS A 109 -9.49 0.16 9.39
C LYS A 109 -8.47 1.00 10.14
N ILE A 110 -7.56 1.63 9.43
CA ILE A 110 -6.50 2.46 10.00
C ILE A 110 -6.64 3.92 9.56
N SER A 111 -6.12 4.83 10.38
CA SER A 111 -5.88 6.23 10.03
C SER A 111 -4.38 6.48 10.05
N CYS A 112 -3.85 7.20 9.08
CA CYS A 112 -2.42 7.48 8.97
C CYS A 112 -2.16 8.81 8.26
N LYS A 113 -0.89 9.23 8.26
CA LYS A 113 -0.35 10.25 7.38
C LYS A 113 0.33 9.55 6.21
N ILE A 114 0.03 9.96 4.97
CA ILE A 114 0.85 9.58 3.81
C ILE A 114 1.98 10.59 3.71
N THR A 115 3.21 10.12 3.56
CA THR A 115 4.41 10.96 3.42
C THR A 115 5.04 10.86 2.04
N GLU A 116 4.96 9.70 1.39
CA GLU A 116 5.50 9.47 0.05
C GLU A 116 4.62 8.50 -0.73
N ALA A 117 4.61 8.63 -2.06
CA ALA A 117 3.94 7.69 -2.96
C ALA A 117 4.89 7.30 -4.11
N HIS A 118 5.05 6.00 -4.31
CA HIS A 118 5.97 5.43 -5.28
C HIS A 118 5.26 4.42 -6.18
N SER A 119 5.39 4.57 -7.49
CA SER A 119 4.80 3.62 -8.44
C SER A 119 5.81 2.55 -8.81
N ILE A 120 5.41 1.28 -8.71
CA ILE A 120 6.23 0.13 -9.09
C ILE A 120 6.43 -0.02 -10.60
N GLY A 121 5.74 0.80 -11.41
CA GLY A 121 5.80 0.83 -12.87
C GLY A 121 4.55 0.29 -13.57
N LYS A 122 4.50 0.45 -14.90
CA LYS A 122 3.49 -0.09 -15.83
C LYS A 122 2.01 0.07 -15.42
N GLY A 123 1.66 1.16 -14.74
CA GLY A 123 0.27 1.46 -14.35
C GLY A 123 -0.26 0.57 -13.23
N MET A 124 0.64 0.00 -12.43
CA MET A 124 0.31 -0.85 -11.29
C MET A 124 0.31 -0.08 -9.97
N VAL A 125 -0.29 -0.74 -8.98
CA VAL A 125 -0.41 -0.42 -7.55
C VAL A 125 0.70 0.48 -7.01
N ASP A 126 0.30 1.56 -6.33
CA ASP A 126 1.23 2.48 -5.66
C ASP A 126 1.63 1.95 -4.27
N LEU A 127 2.92 2.09 -3.96
CA LEU A 127 3.50 1.94 -2.63
C LEU A 127 3.36 3.28 -1.90
N LEU A 128 2.65 3.28 -0.78
CA LEU A 128 2.40 4.48 0.01
C LEU A 128 3.18 4.39 1.31
N LEU A 129 4.15 5.27 1.50
CA LEU A 129 4.81 5.42 2.79
C LEU A 129 3.84 6.11 3.74
N VAL A 130 3.60 5.47 4.89
CA VAL A 130 2.67 5.98 5.88
C VAL A 130 3.27 6.03 7.27
N GLU A 131 2.91 7.08 7.99
CA GLU A 131 3.29 7.37 9.37
C GLU A 131 2.06 7.60 10.25
N ASP A 132 2.27 7.72 11.56
CA ASP A 132 1.22 7.97 12.56
C ASP A 132 0.03 6.99 12.47
N VAL A 133 0.32 5.73 12.16
CA VAL A 133 -0.69 4.69 11.93
C VAL A 133 -1.44 4.39 13.21
N LYS A 134 -2.77 4.48 13.15
CA LYS A 134 -3.68 4.22 14.28
C LYS A 134 -4.83 3.33 13.85
N LEU A 135 -5.08 2.26 14.60
CA LEU A 135 -6.27 1.45 14.41
C LEU A 135 -7.53 2.23 14.79
N VAL A 136 -8.45 2.36 13.84
CA VAL A 136 -9.78 2.97 14.03
C VAL A 136 -10.82 1.90 14.35
N GLY A 137 -10.67 0.70 13.80
CA GLY A 137 -11.54 -0.44 14.08
C GLY A 137 -11.25 -1.63 13.18
N THR A 138 -11.98 -2.72 13.38
CA THR A 138 -11.84 -3.96 12.60
C THR A 138 -13.18 -4.36 11.98
N GLU A 139 -13.19 -4.73 10.71
CA GLU A 139 -14.38 -5.25 10.02
C GLU A 139 -14.13 -6.68 9.54
N THR A 140 -15.09 -7.58 9.73
CA THR A 140 -15.01 -8.96 9.17
C THR A 140 -16.15 -9.16 8.19
N LYS A 141 -15.82 -9.64 6.99
CA LYS A 141 -16.78 -9.90 5.92
C LYS A 141 -16.79 -11.40 5.60
N HIS A 142 -17.95 -12.02 5.72
CA HIS A 142 -18.14 -13.42 5.35
C HIS A 142 -18.31 -13.57 3.83
N LEU A 143 -17.67 -14.59 3.26
CA LEU A 143 -17.79 -14.98 1.87
C LEU A 143 -18.95 -15.98 1.76
N LEU A 144 -20.11 -15.50 1.30
CA LEU A 144 -21.32 -16.30 1.04
C LEU A 144 -21.26 -16.97 -0.33
#